data_AF-A0A7J6V1T3-F1
#
_entry.id   AF-A0A7J6V1T3-F1
#
_cell.length_a   1.000
_cell.length_b   1.000
_cell.length_c   1.000
_cell.angle_alpha   90.00
_cell.angle_beta   90.00
_cell.angle_gamma   90.00
#
_symmetry.space_group_name_H-M   'P 1'
#
loop_
_entity.id
_entity.type
_entity.pdbx_description
1 polymer ?
#
loop_
_entity_poly.entity_id
_entity_poly.type
_entity_poly.pdbx_seq_one_letter_code
_entity_poly.pdbx_strand_id
1 'polypeptide(L)' 'MVGDVNIYMNDMDDTQMAEIEIMIAEPKCQGKGLGKEAVMMMMCFAIDNLGIQSFCAKIGEANAKSLNMFRKL' A
#
# COMPACT_ATOMS: atom_id res chain seq x y z
N MET A 1 -0.49 -12.69 -13.24
CA MET A 1 -0.59 -11.51 -12.35
C MET A 1 -1.61 -11.84 -11.26
N VAL A 2 -1.30 -11.64 -9.98
CA VAL A 2 -2.18 -12.04 -8.84
C VAL A 2 -2.88 -10.85 -8.17
N GLY A 3 -2.49 -9.64 -8.54
CA GLY A 3 -2.87 -8.38 -7.89
C GLY A 3 -1.91 -7.26 -8.31
N ASP A 4 -2.10 -6.10 -7.72
CA ASP A 4 -1.39 -4.85 -8.03
C ASP A 4 -1.27 -3.95 -6.80
N VAL A 5 -0.25 -3.08 -6.81
CA VAL A 5 0.02 -2.06 -5.80
C VAL A 5 0.18 -0.72 -6.52
N ASN A 6 -0.50 0.30 -6.04
CA ASN A 6 -0.53 1.62 -6.65
C ASN A 6 -0.11 2.69 -5.63
N ILE A 7 0.46 3.78 -6.13
CA ILE A 7 0.80 4.96 -5.35
C ILE A 7 0.23 6.20 -6.02
N TYR A 8 -0.40 7.07 -5.24
CA TYR A 8 -1.03 8.29 -5.74
C TYR A 8 -0.51 9.52 -4.98
N MET A 9 0.08 10.45 -5.69
CA MET A 9 0.56 11.74 -5.17
C MET A 9 -0.52 12.80 -5.43
N ASN A 10 -1.63 12.68 -4.70
CA ASN A 10 -2.83 13.48 -4.94
C ASN A 10 -2.84 14.81 -4.17
N ASP A 11 -1.98 14.97 -3.17
CA ASP A 11 -1.87 16.20 -2.40
C ASP A 11 -0.87 17.14 -3.08
N MET A 12 -1.37 18.23 -3.66
CA MET A 12 -0.53 19.24 -4.31
C MET A 12 0.17 20.15 -3.31
N ASP A 13 -0.37 20.26 -2.09
CA ASP A 13 0.21 21.05 -1.01
C ASP A 13 1.26 20.25 -0.22
N ASP A 14 1.13 18.92 -0.19
CA ASP A 14 2.12 17.99 0.39
C ASP A 14 2.67 16.97 -0.62
N THR A 15 3.67 17.41 -1.39
CA THR A 15 4.40 16.56 -2.36
C THR A 15 5.18 15.39 -1.73
N GLN A 16 5.32 15.35 -0.40
CA GLN A 16 6.02 14.28 0.32
C GLN A 16 5.05 13.23 0.88
N MET A 17 3.74 13.43 0.67
CA MET A 17 2.70 12.49 1.04
C MET A 17 2.20 11.71 -0.19
N ALA A 18 2.00 10.40 -0.03
CA ALA A 18 1.32 9.60 -1.03
C ALA A 18 0.27 8.66 -0.42
N GLU A 19 -0.81 8.44 -1.17
CA GLU A 19 -1.77 7.38 -0.90
C GLU A 19 -1.28 6.06 -1.50
N ILE A 20 -1.31 4.97 -0.73
CA ILE A 20 -0.92 3.63 -1.17
C ILE A 20 -2.11 2.68 -1.16
N GLU A 21 -2.29 1.95 -2.26
CA GLU A 21 -3.35 0.98 -2.45
C GLU A 21 -2.77 -0.39 -2.85
N ILE A 22 -3.39 -1.46 -2.37
CA ILE A 22 -2.98 -2.84 -2.66
C ILE A 22 -4.20 -3.73 -2.82
N MET A 23 -4.19 -4.53 -3.88
CA MET A 23 -5.20 -5.56 -4.13
C MET A 23 -4.52 -6.90 -4.44
N ILE A 24 -4.97 -7.98 -3.79
CA ILE A 24 -4.66 -9.35 -4.19
C ILE A 24 -5.95 -9.95 -4.75
N ALA A 25 -6.09 -9.89 -6.07
CA ALA A 25 -7.26 -10.32 -6.81
C ALA A 25 -7.47 -11.84 -6.72
N GLU A 26 -6.39 -12.63 -6.73
CA GLU A 26 -6.46 -14.09 -6.66
C GLU A 26 -6.71 -14.58 -5.21
N PRO A 27 -7.89 -15.16 -4.89
CA PRO A 27 -8.22 -15.54 -3.51
C PRO A 27 -7.26 -16.58 -2.93
N LYS A 28 -6.74 -17.48 -3.77
CA LYS A 28 -5.77 -18.52 -3.37
C LYS A 28 -4.41 -17.95 -2.95
N CYS A 29 -4.15 -16.68 -3.26
CA CYS A 29 -2.91 -15.98 -2.94
C CYS A 29 -3.06 -15.04 -1.73
N GLN A 30 -4.29 -14.81 -1.25
CA GLN A 30 -4.53 -13.97 -0.07
C GLN A 30 -4.01 -14.64 1.21
N GLY A 31 -3.60 -13.83 2.19
CA GLY A 31 -3.12 -14.31 3.48
C GLY A 31 -1.72 -14.95 3.46
N LYS A 32 -1.03 -14.94 2.31
CA LYS A 32 0.32 -15.51 2.14
C LYS A 32 1.46 -14.49 2.31
N GLY A 33 1.18 -13.28 2.76
CA GLY A 33 2.18 -12.22 2.94
C GLY A 33 2.48 -11.37 1.71
N LEU A 34 2.06 -11.80 0.51
CA LEU A 34 2.34 -11.10 -0.76
C LEU A 34 1.96 -9.61 -0.76
N GLY A 35 0.79 -9.26 -0.20
CA GLY A 35 0.36 -7.87 -0.12
C GLY A 35 1.28 -7.00 0.76
N LYS A 36 1.81 -7.56 1.84
CA LYS A 36 2.75 -6.86 2.74
C LYS A 36 4.08 -6.62 2.03
N GLU A 37 4.63 -7.64 1.39
CA GLU A 37 5.89 -7.54 0.64
C GLU A 37 5.78 -6.54 -0.52
N ALA A 38 4.67 -6.59 -1.28
CA ALA A 38 4.42 -5.66 -2.38
C ALA A 38 4.33 -4.20 -1.90
N VAL A 39 3.60 -3.95 -0.80
CA VAL A 39 3.51 -2.61 -0.19
C VAL A 39 4.87 -2.12 0.29
N MET A 40 5.65 -2.95 0.98
CA MET A 40 7.00 -2.58 1.44
C MET A 40 7.92 -2.21 0.28
N MET A 41 7.93 -3.00 -0.79
CA MET A 41 8.73 -2.71 -1.98
C MET A 41 8.31 -1.40 -2.64
N MET A 42 7.00 -1.14 -2.77
CA MET A 42 6.50 0.13 -3.30
C MET A 42 6.87 1.33 -2.41
N MET A 43 6.79 1.18 -1.08
CA MET A 43 7.20 2.23 -0.14
C MET A 43 8.69 2.53 -0.23
N CYS A 44 9.56 1.51 -0.28
CA CYS A 44 10.99 1.72 -0.50
C CYS A 44 11.27 2.44 -1.81
N PHE A 45 10.64 2.00 -2.90
CA PHE A 45 10.77 2.66 -4.19
C PHE A 45 10.35 4.14 -4.12
N ALA A 46 9.22 4.45 -3.49
CA ALA A 46 8.71 5.80 -3.37
C ALA A 46 9.58 6.71 -2.49
N ILE A 47 10.16 6.17 -1.42
CA ILE A 47 11.13 6.90 -0.58
C ILE A 47 12.37 7.25 -1.41
N ASP A 48 12.96 6.24 -2.07
CA ASP A 48 14.26 6.39 -2.73
C ASP A 48 14.18 7.20 -4.03
N ASN A 49 13.06 7.12 -4.77
CA ASN A 49 12.96 7.66 -6.13
C ASN A 49 11.96 8.81 -6.26
N LEU A 50 10.97 8.91 -5.37
CA LEU A 50 9.91 9.91 -5.45
C LEU A 50 9.95 10.92 -4.29
N GLY A 51 10.82 10.73 -3.30
CA GLY A 51 10.96 11.63 -2.15
C GLY A 51 9.78 11.60 -1.18
N ILE A 52 8.96 10.54 -1.23
CA ILE A 52 7.81 10.36 -0.33
C ILE A 52 8.30 10.02 1.07
N GLN A 53 7.76 10.69 2.07
CA GLN A 53 8.10 10.49 3.50
C GLN A 53 6.89 10.04 4.32
N SER A 54 5.68 10.34 3.85
CA SER A 54 4.43 10.01 4.54
C SER A 54 3.52 9.19 3.63
N PHE A 55 2.95 8.11 4.18
CA PHE A 55 2.04 7.26 3.44
C PHE A 55 0.68 7.21 4.12
N CYS A 56 -0.38 7.24 3.31
CA CYS A 56 -1.75 7.07 3.77
C CYS A 56 -2.39 5.87 3.06
N ALA A 57 -3.09 5.02 3.80
CA ALA A 57 -3.89 3.94 3.24
C ALA A 57 -5.35 4.12 3.70
N LYS A 58 -6.26 4.33 2.76
CA LYS A 58 -7.70 4.42 3.04
C LYS A 58 -8.31 3.02 2.98
N ILE A 59 -8.76 2.53 4.13
CA ILE A 59 -9.25 1.15 4.26
C ILE A 59 -10.64 1.18 4.87
N GLY A 60 -11.62 0.57 4.21
CA GLY A 60 -12.97 0.44 4.77
C GLY A 60 -12.96 -0.35 6.09
N GLU A 61 -13.77 0.07 7.06
CA GLU A 61 -13.76 -0.48 8.43
C GLU A 61 -14.08 -1.98 8.50
N ALA A 62 -14.88 -2.49 7.56
CA ALA A 62 -15.19 -3.91 7.44
C ALA A 62 -14.02 -4.77 6.91
N ASN A 63 -12.96 -4.16 6.36
CA ASN A 63 -11.81 -4.88 5.82
C ASN A 63 -10.77 -5.17 6.90
N ALA A 64 -11.14 -6.07 7.83
CA ALA A 64 -10.28 -6.47 8.94
C ALA A 64 -8.93 -7.05 8.50
N LYS A 65 -8.86 -7.70 7.31
CA LYS A 65 -7.63 -8.27 6.77
C LYS A 65 -6.61 -7.17 6.44
N SER A 66 -7.00 -6.18 5.63
CA SER A 66 -6.11 -5.07 5.28
C SER A 66 -5.78 -4.20 6.50
N LEU A 67 -6.76 -3.91 7.36
CA LEU A 67 -6.52 -3.17 8.61
C LEU A 67 -5.46 -3.84 9.49
N ASN A 68 -5.55 -5.15 9.69
CA ASN A 68 -4.57 -5.90 10.48
C ASN A 68 -3.20 -5.96 9.81
N MET A 69 -3.15 -6.01 8.48
CA MET A 69 -1.89 -5.98 7.73
C MET A 69 -1.17 -4.64 7.90
N PHE A 70 -1.86 -3.52 7.68
CA PHE A 70 -1.28 -2.17 7.79
C PHE A 70 -0.94 -1.76 9.24
N ARG A 71 -1.65 -2.28 10.25
CA ARG A 71 -1.27 -2.09 11.65
C ARG A 71 0.01 -2.82 12.07
N LYS A 72 0.50 -3.76 11.27
CA LYS A 72 1.70 -4.59 11.52
C LYS A 72 2.85 -4.31 10.53
N LEU A 73 2.68 -3.26 9.72
CA LEU A 73 3.73 -2.69 8.88
C LEU A 73 4.63 -1.83 9.76
#